data_AF-A0A151RUH8-F1
#
_entry.id   AF-A0A151RUH8-F1
#
_cell.length_a   1.000
_cell.length_b   1.000
_cell.length_c   1.000
_cell.angle_alpha   90.00
_cell.angle_beta   90.00
_cell.angle_gamma   90.00
#
_symmetry.space_group_name_H-M   'P 1'
#
loop_
_entity.id
_entity.type
_entity.pdbx_description
1 polymer ?
#
loop_
_entity_poly.entity_id
_entity_poly.type
_entity_poly.pdbx_seq_one_letter_code
_entity_poly.pdbx_strand_id
1 'polypeptide(L)'
;VGKNNVIPTEEKTNEDETLVYANKLEAKNAFKALLESVNVQSDWTWEQAMREIINDKRYNALKTLGERKQAFNEYLGQRKKLEAEERRMKQKKAREEFTKMLEECKELTSSMRWSKAISMFENDERFNAVERPRDREDLFESYMVELERKEKENAAEEHRRNIAEYRKFLESCDYVKVNSHWRKIQDRLEDDDRYLRLEKIDRLLVFQDYIRDLEKEEEEQKRIQKDRIRRGERKNRDAFRKLLEEHVAAGNLTAKTQWREYCLKVRDLPQYQAVASNTSGSTPKDLFEDVAEELEKQYHEDKTLIKDTIKSGKIIVVTTSIFEDFKVAVLEEAACQTISEINLKLIFEELLERAKEKEEKEAKKRQRLADDFTNMLYTIKDITTSSKWEDCKPLFEETQEYRSIGDESYSREIFEEYITYLKEKAKEKERKREEEKAKKEKEREEKEKRKEKEKKEKDREREKEKSKDRHRKDETDSDNQDITDSHGYKEEKKKEKDKERKHRKRHQSSMEDVDSEKEEKEESKKSRRHGSERKKSRKHANSPESDNESRHRRHKREHWDGSRKIGGLEELEDGELGDDAEN
;
A
#
# COMPACT_ATOMS: atom_id res chain seq x y z
N VAL A 1 -141.97 -3.74 -7.31
CA VAL A 1 -142.04 -4.40 -8.65
C VAL A 1 -141.42 -3.44 -9.64
N GLY A 2 -140.49 -3.79 -10.52
CA GLY A 2 -139.88 -5.11 -10.81
C GLY A 2 -139.85 -5.37 -12.33
N LYS A 3 -138.80 -6.05 -12.82
CA LYS A 3 -138.38 -6.25 -14.24
C LYS A 3 -137.56 -5.09 -14.83
N ASN A 4 -136.58 -5.33 -15.73
CA ASN A 4 -135.57 -6.40 -15.81
C ASN A 4 -134.46 -6.04 -16.84
N ASN A 5 -133.34 -6.78 -16.80
CA ASN A 5 -132.17 -6.73 -17.67
C ASN A 5 -132.39 -6.41 -19.17
N VAL A 6 -131.44 -5.70 -19.77
CA VAL A 6 -130.59 -6.25 -20.85
C VAL A 6 -129.12 -5.92 -20.54
N ILE A 7 -128.20 -6.86 -20.80
CA ILE A 7 -126.74 -6.69 -20.71
C ILE A 7 -126.17 -6.83 -22.13
N PRO A 8 -125.26 -5.94 -22.56
CA PRO A 8 -124.25 -6.26 -23.57
C PRO A 8 -122.98 -6.76 -22.86
N THR A 9 -122.51 -7.96 -23.21
CA THR A 9 -121.22 -8.49 -22.77
C THR A 9 -120.12 -8.04 -23.71
N GLU A 10 -119.09 -7.36 -23.21
CA GLU A 10 -117.80 -7.23 -23.89
C GLU A 10 -116.78 -8.16 -23.24
N GLU A 11 -116.17 -9.03 -24.07
CA GLU A 11 -115.20 -10.01 -23.62
C GLU A 11 -113.84 -9.33 -23.38
N LYS A 12 -113.40 -9.27 -22.12
CA LYS A 12 -111.99 -9.01 -21.82
C LYS A 12 -111.24 -10.34 -21.76
N THR A 13 -110.47 -10.61 -22.81
CA THR A 13 -109.48 -11.67 -22.89
C THR A 13 -108.38 -11.45 -21.86
N ASN A 14 -108.57 -12.03 -20.66
CA ASN A 14 -107.51 -12.14 -19.65
C ASN A 14 -106.50 -13.22 -20.08
N GLU A 15 -105.70 -12.90 -21.09
CA GLU A 15 -104.44 -13.60 -21.33
C GLU A 15 -103.48 -13.22 -20.20
N ASP A 16 -103.39 -14.09 -19.19
CA ASP A 16 -102.38 -13.99 -18.12
C ASP A 16 -101.01 -14.37 -18.70
N GLU A 17 -100.46 -13.46 -19.52
CA GLU A 17 -99.08 -13.47 -19.98
C GLU A 17 -98.15 -13.35 -18.75
N THR A 18 -97.89 -14.48 -18.11
CA THR A 18 -96.88 -14.58 -17.07
C THR A 18 -95.54 -14.20 -17.69
N LEU A 19 -95.04 -13.00 -17.39
CA LEU A 19 -93.76 -12.52 -17.91
C LEU A 19 -92.64 -13.51 -17.53
N VAL A 20 -92.15 -14.27 -18.52
CA VAL A 20 -91.14 -15.30 -18.32
C VAL A 20 -89.75 -14.66 -18.37
N TYR A 21 -89.28 -14.23 -17.22
CA TYR A 21 -87.89 -13.78 -17.04
C TYR A 21 -86.94 -14.97 -17.17
N ALA A 22 -85.81 -14.77 -17.85
CA ALA A 22 -84.85 -15.82 -18.18
C ALA A 22 -84.14 -16.38 -16.93
N ASN A 23 -84.11 -15.64 -15.82
CA ASN A 23 -83.56 -16.11 -14.56
C ASN A 23 -84.22 -15.47 -13.32
N LYS A 24 -84.00 -16.08 -12.15
CA LYS A 24 -84.59 -15.67 -10.86
C LYS A 24 -84.09 -14.30 -10.36
N LEU A 25 -82.91 -13.84 -10.78
CA LEU A 25 -82.40 -12.51 -10.43
C LEU A 25 -83.12 -11.43 -11.27
N GLU A 26 -83.34 -11.69 -12.55
CA GLU A 26 -84.09 -10.81 -13.45
C GLU A 26 -85.55 -10.65 -13.01
N ALA A 27 -86.24 -11.75 -12.68
CA ALA A 27 -87.59 -11.71 -12.10
C ALA A 27 -87.66 -10.86 -10.82
N LYS A 28 -86.63 -10.96 -9.97
CA LYS A 28 -86.48 -10.18 -8.73
C LYS A 28 -86.21 -8.71 -9.03
N ASN A 29 -85.41 -8.40 -10.04
CA ASN A 29 -85.12 -7.03 -10.48
C ASN A 29 -86.35 -6.37 -11.10
N ALA A 30 -87.13 -7.09 -11.92
CA ALA A 30 -88.40 -6.59 -12.46
C ALA A 30 -89.43 -6.30 -11.35
N PHE A 31 -89.49 -7.14 -10.31
CA PHE A 31 -90.31 -6.87 -9.12
C PHE A 31 -89.81 -5.65 -8.31
N LYS A 32 -88.49 -5.42 -8.22
CA LYS A 32 -87.93 -4.21 -7.61
C LYS A 32 -88.17 -2.95 -8.46
N ALA A 33 -88.11 -3.06 -9.79
CA ALA A 33 -88.43 -1.98 -10.72
C ALA A 33 -89.93 -1.63 -10.71
N LEU A 34 -90.81 -2.57 -10.36
CA LEU A 34 -92.22 -2.30 -10.05
C LEU A 34 -92.34 -1.41 -8.80
N LEU A 35 -91.72 -1.81 -7.69
CA LEU A 35 -91.69 -1.01 -6.44
C LEU A 35 -91.11 0.40 -6.65
N GLU A 36 -90.09 0.52 -7.51
CA GLU A 36 -89.50 1.81 -7.90
C GLU A 36 -90.44 2.65 -8.77
N SER A 37 -91.10 2.06 -9.77
CA SER A 37 -92.07 2.78 -10.63
C SER A 37 -93.33 3.26 -9.90
N VAL A 38 -93.65 2.64 -8.75
CA VAL A 38 -94.73 3.07 -7.83
C VAL A 38 -94.20 4.01 -6.74
N ASN A 39 -92.91 4.33 -6.76
CA ASN A 39 -92.21 5.19 -5.79
C ASN A 39 -92.43 4.77 -4.32
N VAL A 40 -92.38 3.46 -4.06
CA VAL A 40 -92.50 2.89 -2.71
C VAL A 40 -91.37 3.43 -1.83
N GLN A 41 -91.71 4.15 -0.76
CA GLN A 41 -90.78 4.81 0.17
C GLN A 41 -90.24 3.83 1.23
N SER A 42 -89.15 4.21 1.91
CA SER A 42 -88.46 3.34 2.89
C SER A 42 -89.23 3.03 4.19
N ASP A 43 -90.37 3.69 4.42
CA ASP A 43 -91.26 3.52 5.58
C ASP A 43 -92.54 2.71 5.27
N TRP A 44 -92.81 2.36 4.00
CA TRP A 44 -94.03 1.67 3.60
C TRP A 44 -94.11 0.25 4.16
N THR A 45 -95.30 -0.15 4.64
CA THR A 45 -95.58 -1.55 4.98
C THR A 45 -95.84 -2.39 3.72
N TRP A 46 -95.63 -3.71 3.83
CA TRP A 46 -95.97 -4.66 2.76
C TRP A 46 -97.43 -4.53 2.32
N GLU A 47 -98.37 -4.28 3.24
CA GLU A 47 -99.80 -4.21 2.91
C GLU A 47 -100.22 -2.91 2.23
N GLN A 48 -99.46 -1.83 2.39
CA GLN A 48 -99.64 -0.60 1.61
C GLN A 48 -99.10 -0.82 0.20
N ALA A 49 -97.82 -1.23 0.08
CA ALA A 49 -97.19 -1.48 -1.21
C ALA A 49 -97.94 -2.53 -2.05
N MET A 50 -98.40 -3.62 -1.42
CA MET A 50 -99.14 -4.70 -2.09
C MET A 50 -100.43 -4.19 -2.76
N ARG A 51 -101.14 -3.22 -2.16
CA ARG A 51 -102.38 -2.67 -2.72
C ARG A 51 -102.15 -1.92 -4.03
N GLU A 52 -101.05 -1.17 -4.12
CA GLU A 52 -100.72 -0.40 -5.32
C GLU A 52 -100.16 -1.31 -6.44
N ILE A 53 -99.35 -2.31 -6.09
CA ILE A 53 -98.64 -3.14 -7.08
C ILE A 53 -99.44 -4.36 -7.60
N ILE A 54 -100.51 -4.80 -6.91
CA ILE A 54 -101.21 -6.07 -7.22
C ILE A 54 -101.75 -6.18 -8.65
N ASN A 55 -102.05 -5.05 -9.28
CA ASN A 55 -102.64 -4.99 -10.63
C ASN A 55 -101.60 -4.92 -11.76
N ASP A 56 -100.30 -4.82 -11.46
CA ASP A 56 -99.25 -4.73 -12.48
C ASP A 56 -98.79 -6.13 -12.93
N LYS A 57 -98.62 -6.35 -14.24
CA LYS A 57 -98.15 -7.64 -14.81
C LYS A 57 -96.84 -8.13 -14.15
N ARG A 58 -95.96 -7.22 -13.72
CA ARG A 58 -94.68 -7.52 -13.04
C ARG A 58 -94.84 -8.02 -11.60
N TYR A 59 -96.02 -7.88 -10.98
CA TYR A 59 -96.30 -8.45 -9.65
C TYR A 59 -96.19 -9.99 -9.66
N ASN A 60 -96.56 -10.62 -10.78
CA ASN A 60 -96.46 -12.06 -10.98
C ASN A 60 -95.06 -12.56 -11.37
N ALA A 61 -94.05 -11.68 -11.48
CA ALA A 61 -92.66 -12.06 -11.76
C ALA A 61 -92.09 -13.05 -10.72
N LEU A 62 -92.43 -12.87 -9.45
CA LEU A 62 -92.08 -13.77 -8.36
C LEU A 62 -93.28 -14.65 -8.04
N LYS A 63 -93.10 -15.97 -7.99
CA LYS A 63 -94.22 -16.92 -7.92
C LYS A 63 -94.80 -17.08 -6.51
N THR A 64 -93.99 -16.92 -5.45
CA THR A 64 -94.47 -17.08 -4.08
C THR A 64 -94.57 -15.76 -3.31
N LEU A 65 -95.53 -15.68 -2.38
CA LEU A 65 -95.65 -14.53 -1.47
C LEU A 65 -94.40 -14.34 -0.58
N GLY A 66 -93.68 -15.43 -0.27
CA GLY A 66 -92.42 -15.38 0.46
C GLY A 66 -91.32 -14.66 -0.32
N GLU A 67 -91.12 -15.02 -1.59
CA GLU A 67 -90.14 -14.35 -2.47
C GLU A 67 -90.51 -12.88 -2.72
N ARG A 68 -91.81 -12.57 -2.91
CA ARG A 68 -92.30 -11.19 -3.04
C ARG A 68 -91.99 -10.36 -1.79
N LYS A 69 -92.29 -10.86 -0.59
CA LYS A 69 -91.96 -10.21 0.69
C LYS A 69 -90.45 -10.08 0.92
N GLN A 70 -89.65 -11.07 0.53
CA GLN A 70 -88.19 -10.99 0.61
C GLN A 70 -87.63 -9.91 -0.32
N ALA A 71 -88.05 -9.89 -1.58
CA ALA A 71 -87.61 -8.88 -2.56
C ALA A 71 -88.02 -7.45 -2.15
N PHE A 72 -89.20 -7.30 -1.54
CA PHE A 72 -89.68 -6.05 -0.95
C PHE A 72 -88.84 -5.60 0.26
N ASN A 73 -88.58 -6.47 1.23
CA ASN A 73 -87.76 -6.11 2.40
C ASN A 73 -86.33 -5.73 2.00
N GLU A 74 -85.75 -6.42 1.01
CA GLU A 74 -84.47 -6.01 0.41
C GLU A 74 -84.57 -4.65 -0.30
N TYR A 75 -85.64 -4.39 -1.04
CA TYR A 75 -85.86 -3.11 -1.71
C TYR A 75 -85.97 -1.96 -0.70
N LEU A 76 -86.73 -2.13 0.39
CA LEU A 76 -86.78 -1.13 1.48
C LEU A 76 -85.39 -0.91 2.10
N GLY A 77 -84.63 -1.98 2.34
CA GLY A 77 -83.25 -1.89 2.82
C GLY A 77 -82.32 -1.14 1.86
N GLN A 78 -82.47 -1.37 0.55
CA GLN A 78 -81.71 -0.66 -0.50
C GLN A 78 -82.13 0.80 -0.63
N ARG A 79 -83.44 1.10 -0.66
CA ARG A 79 -83.97 2.47 -0.73
C ARG A 79 -83.56 3.28 0.50
N LYS A 80 -83.70 2.72 1.72
CA LYS A 80 -83.23 3.34 2.96
C LYS A 80 -81.72 3.60 2.98
N LYS A 81 -80.92 2.72 2.37
CA LYS A 81 -79.47 2.95 2.18
C LYS A 81 -79.22 4.09 1.21
N LEU A 82 -79.89 4.12 0.05
CA LEU A 82 -79.76 5.19 -0.94
C LEU A 82 -80.16 6.55 -0.35
N GLU A 83 -81.32 6.65 0.31
CA GLU A 83 -81.74 7.88 1.01
C GLU A 83 -80.72 8.33 2.07
N ALA A 84 -80.07 7.40 2.78
CA ALA A 84 -79.01 7.73 3.74
C ALA A 84 -77.72 8.21 3.06
N GLU A 85 -77.38 7.63 1.91
CA GLU A 85 -76.22 7.96 1.09
C GLU A 85 -76.39 9.32 0.38
N GLU A 86 -77.55 9.58 -0.22
CA GLU A 86 -77.94 10.88 -0.78
C GLU A 86 -77.93 11.99 0.28
N ARG A 87 -78.50 11.72 1.47
CA ARG A 87 -78.48 12.68 2.59
C ARG A 87 -77.05 12.97 3.05
N ARG A 88 -76.19 11.94 3.14
CA ARG A 88 -74.76 12.09 3.44
C ARG A 88 -74.03 12.89 2.36
N MET A 89 -74.33 12.66 1.09
CA MET A 89 -73.72 13.38 -0.03
C MET A 89 -74.19 14.84 -0.10
N LYS A 90 -75.48 15.12 0.16
CA LYS A 90 -76.01 16.49 0.30
C LYS A 90 -75.33 17.22 1.46
N GLN A 91 -75.22 16.59 2.63
CA GLN A 91 -74.53 17.16 3.80
C GLN A 91 -73.04 17.38 3.54
N LYS A 92 -72.35 16.43 2.87
CA LYS A 92 -70.96 16.60 2.46
C LYS A 92 -70.81 17.81 1.53
N LYS A 93 -71.60 17.90 0.45
CA LYS A 93 -71.55 19.03 -0.49
C LYS A 93 -71.87 20.36 0.19
N ALA A 94 -72.85 20.40 1.10
CA ALA A 94 -73.18 21.60 1.86
C ALA A 94 -71.99 22.08 2.71
N ARG A 95 -71.24 21.16 3.34
CA ARG A 95 -70.01 21.49 4.08
C ARG A 95 -68.88 21.95 3.15
N GLU A 96 -68.71 21.31 1.99
CA GLU A 96 -67.68 21.71 1.00
C GLU A 96 -67.95 23.11 0.42
N GLU A 97 -69.19 23.43 0.03
CA GLU A 97 -69.56 24.76 -0.46
C GLU A 97 -69.55 25.82 0.67
N PHE A 98 -69.78 25.43 1.93
CA PHE A 98 -69.61 26.30 3.10
C PHE A 98 -68.14 26.68 3.32
N THR A 99 -67.21 25.74 3.30
CA THR A 99 -65.77 26.04 3.40
C THR A 99 -65.32 26.92 2.23
N LYS A 100 -65.72 26.58 1.00
CA LYS A 100 -65.40 27.35 -0.20
C LYS A 100 -65.95 28.80 -0.17
N MET A 101 -67.13 29.02 0.40
CA MET A 101 -67.68 30.35 0.64
C MET A 101 -66.77 31.20 1.56
N LEU A 102 -66.14 30.57 2.58
CA LEU A 102 -65.16 31.24 3.42
C LEU A 102 -63.85 31.51 2.66
N GLU A 103 -63.38 30.57 1.83
CA GLU A 103 -62.18 30.74 0.99
C GLU A 103 -62.30 31.85 -0.07
N GLU A 104 -63.49 32.06 -0.62
CA GLU A 104 -63.76 33.13 -1.60
C GLU A 104 -63.82 34.53 -0.94
N CYS A 105 -64.00 34.61 0.39
CA CYS A 105 -64.22 35.86 1.11
C CYS A 105 -62.92 36.58 1.50
N LYS A 106 -62.48 37.51 0.65
CA LYS A 106 -61.26 38.33 0.87
C LYS A 106 -61.33 39.31 2.04
N GLU A 107 -62.50 39.55 2.62
CA GLU A 107 -62.66 40.37 3.83
C GLU A 107 -62.50 39.57 5.12
N LEU A 108 -62.42 38.23 5.02
CA LEU A 108 -62.24 37.34 6.15
C LEU A 108 -60.78 37.37 6.61
N THR A 109 -60.57 37.43 7.92
CA THR A 109 -59.25 37.36 8.56
C THR A 109 -59.21 36.25 9.60
N SER A 110 -58.05 35.64 9.82
CA SER A 110 -57.83 34.57 10.81
C SER A 110 -58.24 34.92 12.26
N SER A 111 -58.35 36.21 12.59
CA SER A 111 -58.80 36.71 13.90
C SER A 111 -60.29 37.10 13.97
N MET A 112 -61.07 36.83 12.91
CA MET A 112 -62.49 37.21 12.84
C MET A 112 -63.35 36.38 13.80
N ARG A 113 -64.18 37.05 14.61
CA ARG A 113 -65.10 36.37 15.53
C ARG A 113 -66.32 35.82 14.78
N TRP A 114 -66.75 34.61 15.18
CA TRP A 114 -67.93 33.94 14.65
C TRP A 114 -69.17 34.84 14.54
N SER A 115 -69.48 35.64 15.56
CA SER A 115 -70.63 36.58 15.54
C SER A 115 -70.57 37.62 14.40
N LYS A 116 -69.37 38.00 13.93
CA LYS A 116 -69.20 38.92 12.79
C LYS A 116 -69.34 38.17 11.46
N ALA A 117 -68.86 36.92 11.39
CA ALA A 117 -69.06 36.06 10.23
C ALA A 117 -70.54 35.74 9.98
N ILE A 118 -71.34 35.49 11.04
CA ILE A 118 -72.80 35.32 10.93
C ILE A 118 -73.40 36.53 10.18
N SER A 119 -73.16 37.77 10.64
CA SER A 119 -73.68 38.98 9.99
C SER A 119 -73.07 39.32 8.62
N MET A 120 -72.14 38.52 8.11
CA MET A 120 -71.61 38.63 6.73
C MET A 120 -72.21 37.56 5.82
N PHE A 121 -72.47 36.36 6.33
CA PHE A 121 -72.92 35.20 5.53
C PHE A 121 -74.37 34.79 5.77
N GLU A 122 -75.11 35.43 6.69
CA GLU A 122 -76.52 35.12 7.01
C GLU A 122 -77.46 35.04 5.79
N ASN A 123 -77.15 35.78 4.72
CA ASN A 123 -77.91 35.83 3.47
C ASN A 123 -77.35 34.93 2.34
N ASP A 124 -76.23 34.22 2.54
CA ASP A 124 -75.69 33.27 1.54
C ASP A 124 -76.42 31.91 1.64
N GLU A 125 -76.78 31.32 0.49
CA GLU A 125 -77.43 30.01 0.45
C GLU A 125 -76.53 28.89 0.98
N ARG A 126 -75.20 28.99 0.78
CA ARG A 126 -74.20 28.01 1.21
C ARG A 126 -74.03 28.01 2.73
N PHE A 127 -74.05 29.19 3.34
CA PHE A 127 -74.10 29.34 4.80
C PHE A 127 -75.33 28.64 5.39
N ASN A 128 -76.47 28.77 4.72
CA ASN A 128 -77.73 28.21 5.20
C ASN A 128 -77.97 26.74 4.84
N ALA A 129 -77.29 26.21 3.81
CA ALA A 129 -77.34 24.80 3.42
C ALA A 129 -76.82 23.84 4.51
N VAL A 130 -75.97 24.32 5.42
CA VAL A 130 -75.60 23.60 6.65
C VAL A 130 -76.69 23.83 7.71
N GLU A 131 -77.61 22.88 7.86
CA GLU A 131 -78.85 23.04 8.64
C GLU A 131 -78.64 23.34 10.14
N ARG A 132 -77.51 22.94 10.73
CA ARG A 132 -77.24 23.02 12.17
C ARG A 132 -76.29 24.18 12.51
N PRO A 133 -76.65 25.09 13.45
CA PRO A 133 -75.78 26.20 13.83
C PRO A 133 -74.40 25.79 14.37
N ARG A 134 -74.32 24.73 15.19
CA ARG A 134 -73.04 24.20 15.67
C ARG A 134 -72.18 23.67 14.52
N ASP A 135 -72.75 22.89 13.60
CA ASP A 135 -72.02 22.43 12.42
C ASP A 135 -71.43 23.58 11.59
N ARG A 136 -72.06 24.78 11.57
CA ARG A 136 -71.50 25.99 10.93
C ARG A 136 -70.35 26.61 11.73
N GLU A 137 -70.52 26.69 13.06
CA GLU A 137 -69.52 27.19 14.02
C GLU A 137 -68.26 26.32 14.00
N ASP A 138 -68.41 24.99 14.10
CA ASP A 138 -67.32 24.00 14.01
C ASP A 138 -66.53 24.12 12.69
N LEU A 139 -67.23 24.31 11.55
CA LEU A 139 -66.60 24.50 10.23
C LEU A 139 -65.87 25.83 10.12
N PHE A 140 -66.44 26.90 10.69
CA PHE A 140 -65.82 28.22 10.71
C PHE A 140 -64.55 28.21 11.58
N GLU A 141 -64.60 27.65 12.79
CA GLU A 141 -63.42 27.53 13.67
C GLU A 141 -62.31 26.69 13.03
N SER A 142 -62.67 25.54 12.42
CA SER A 142 -61.72 24.72 11.66
C SER A 142 -61.07 25.51 10.53
N TYR A 143 -61.85 26.32 9.80
CA TYR A 143 -61.33 27.15 8.72
C TYR A 143 -60.48 28.33 9.22
N MET A 144 -60.76 28.92 10.39
CA MET A 144 -59.89 29.97 10.97
C MET A 144 -58.50 29.41 11.28
N VAL A 145 -58.42 28.21 11.85
CA VAL A 145 -57.14 27.54 12.16
C VAL A 145 -56.40 27.17 10.87
N GLU A 146 -57.09 26.70 9.83
CA GLU A 146 -56.47 26.44 8.53
C GLU A 146 -56.00 27.72 7.83
N LEU A 147 -56.72 28.83 7.97
CA LEU A 147 -56.35 30.14 7.44
C LEU A 147 -55.13 30.72 8.17
N GLU A 148 -55.11 30.74 9.51
CA GLU A 148 -53.95 31.17 10.30
C GLU A 148 -52.71 30.33 9.95
N ARG A 149 -52.87 29.01 9.83
CA ARG A 149 -51.81 28.09 9.41
C ARG A 149 -51.28 28.44 8.02
N LYS A 150 -52.17 28.76 7.06
CA LYS A 150 -51.85 29.12 5.67
C LYS A 150 -51.19 30.51 5.56
N GLU A 151 -51.66 31.50 6.33
CA GLU A 151 -51.03 32.82 6.45
C GLU A 151 -49.59 32.70 7.00
N LYS A 152 -49.41 31.91 8.07
CA LYS A 152 -48.12 31.63 8.68
C LYS A 152 -47.18 30.85 7.77
N GLU A 153 -47.70 29.88 7.01
CA GLU A 153 -46.96 29.10 6.01
C GLU A 153 -46.49 30.01 4.85
N ASN A 154 -47.37 30.87 4.33
CA ASN A 154 -47.03 31.86 3.29
C ASN A 154 -45.97 32.86 3.78
N ALA A 155 -46.10 33.38 5.01
CA ALA A 155 -45.13 34.31 5.59
C ALA A 155 -43.75 33.64 5.79
N ALA A 156 -43.73 32.37 6.20
CA ALA A 156 -42.50 31.59 6.28
C ALA A 156 -41.88 31.32 4.89
N GLU A 157 -42.69 31.05 3.87
CA GLU A 157 -42.23 30.88 2.49
C GLU A 157 -41.63 32.18 1.92
N GLU A 158 -42.28 33.32 2.14
CA GLU A 158 -41.76 34.63 1.72
C GLU A 158 -40.46 34.99 2.45
N HIS A 159 -40.37 34.74 3.75
CA HIS A 159 -39.13 34.92 4.52
C HIS A 159 -38.01 34.00 4.00
N ARG A 160 -38.29 32.71 3.72
CA ARG A 160 -37.34 31.79 3.06
C ARG A 160 -36.89 32.30 1.69
N ARG A 161 -37.83 32.80 0.86
CA ARG A 161 -37.54 33.36 -0.46
C ARG A 161 -36.63 34.58 -0.36
N ASN A 162 -36.93 35.52 0.53
CA ASN A 162 -36.13 36.73 0.73
C ASN A 162 -34.72 36.39 1.25
N ILE A 163 -34.58 35.40 2.14
CA ILE A 163 -33.28 34.85 2.57
C ILE A 163 -32.50 34.28 1.38
N ALA A 164 -33.14 33.49 0.52
CA ALA A 164 -32.49 32.90 -0.65
C ALA A 164 -32.10 33.93 -1.73
N GLU A 165 -32.92 34.98 -1.92
CA GLU A 165 -32.61 36.11 -2.82
C GLU A 165 -31.41 36.93 -2.31
N TYR A 166 -31.35 37.21 -1.01
CA TYR A 166 -30.21 37.91 -0.39
C TYR A 166 -28.94 37.04 -0.37
N ARG A 167 -29.05 35.73 -0.13
CA ARG A 167 -27.90 34.82 -0.24
C ARG A 167 -27.32 34.80 -1.67
N LYS A 168 -28.18 34.70 -2.69
CA LYS A 168 -27.76 34.80 -4.10
C LYS A 168 -27.13 36.15 -4.44
N PHE A 169 -27.54 37.22 -3.78
CA PHE A 169 -26.89 38.52 -3.90
C PHE A 169 -25.46 38.49 -3.32
N LEU A 170 -25.26 37.94 -2.12
CA LEU A 170 -23.91 37.73 -1.55
C LEU A 170 -23.04 36.84 -2.46
N GLU A 171 -23.60 35.78 -3.03
CA GLU A 171 -22.94 34.90 -4.01
C GLU A 171 -22.52 35.64 -5.31
N SER A 172 -23.23 36.71 -5.69
CA SER A 172 -22.86 37.59 -6.81
C SER A 172 -21.87 38.71 -6.45
N CYS A 173 -21.54 38.90 -5.17
CA CYS A 173 -20.66 39.99 -4.72
C CYS A 173 -19.19 39.56 -4.69
N ASP A 174 -18.47 39.78 -5.79
CA ASP A 174 -17.03 39.47 -5.92
C ASP A 174 -16.14 39.95 -4.78
N TYR A 175 -16.51 41.03 -4.08
CA TYR A 175 -15.76 41.56 -2.94
C TYR A 175 -15.97 40.79 -1.63
N VAL A 176 -16.94 39.87 -1.55
CA VAL A 176 -17.15 39.00 -0.39
C VAL A 176 -16.29 37.74 -0.56
N LYS A 177 -15.23 37.66 0.23
CA LYS A 177 -14.31 36.51 0.34
C LYS A 177 -14.36 35.89 1.74
N VAL A 178 -13.80 34.68 1.88
CA VAL A 178 -13.67 33.90 3.13
C VAL A 178 -13.36 34.74 4.38
N ASN A 179 -12.41 35.68 4.28
CA ASN A 179 -11.96 36.52 5.40
C ASN A 179 -12.74 37.85 5.58
N SER A 180 -13.91 38.00 4.94
CA SER A 180 -14.69 39.24 4.99
C SER A 180 -15.35 39.43 6.33
N HIS A 181 -15.27 40.66 6.85
CA HIS A 181 -15.87 41.02 8.12
C HIS A 181 -17.13 41.85 7.87
N TRP A 182 -18.25 41.49 8.50
CA TRP A 182 -19.56 42.16 8.35
C TRP A 182 -19.46 43.69 8.35
N ARG A 183 -18.78 44.27 9.37
CA ARG A 183 -18.58 45.73 9.52
C ARG A 183 -17.80 46.43 8.39
N LYS A 184 -17.22 45.70 7.43
CA LYS A 184 -16.50 46.27 6.27
C LYS A 184 -17.30 46.19 4.97
N ILE A 185 -18.39 45.42 4.97
CA ILE A 185 -19.24 45.19 3.79
C ILE A 185 -20.67 45.67 3.98
N GLN A 186 -21.14 45.84 5.23
CA GLN A 186 -22.50 46.28 5.55
C GLN A 186 -22.88 47.55 4.76
N ASP A 187 -22.04 48.58 4.80
CA ASP A 187 -22.19 49.85 4.09
C ASP A 187 -22.29 49.71 2.55
N ARG A 188 -21.90 48.56 1.98
CA ARG A 188 -21.98 48.24 0.53
C ARG A 188 -23.15 47.32 0.17
N LEU A 189 -23.81 46.76 1.18
CA LEU A 189 -24.99 45.92 1.06
C LEU A 189 -26.27 46.69 1.42
N GLU A 190 -26.15 47.79 2.17
CA GLU A 190 -27.26 48.64 2.64
C GLU A 190 -28.10 49.28 1.52
N ASP A 191 -27.51 49.49 0.33
CA ASP A 191 -28.19 50.07 -0.84
C ASP A 191 -29.09 49.07 -1.62
N ASP A 192 -29.06 47.77 -1.31
CA ASP A 192 -29.82 46.75 -2.07
C ASP A 192 -31.20 46.45 -1.45
N ASP A 193 -32.25 46.43 -2.29
CA ASP A 193 -33.62 46.13 -1.85
C ASP A 193 -33.76 44.75 -1.17
N ARG A 194 -32.99 43.74 -1.60
CA ARG A 194 -33.00 42.39 -0.98
C ARG A 194 -32.39 42.40 0.42
N TYR A 195 -31.44 43.29 0.69
CA TYR A 195 -30.94 43.53 2.05
C TYR A 195 -32.01 44.22 2.91
N LEU A 196 -32.72 45.21 2.35
CA LEU A 196 -33.78 45.94 3.08
C LEU A 196 -34.97 45.05 3.48
N ARG A 197 -35.35 44.08 2.65
CA ARG A 197 -36.47 43.12 2.89
C ARG A 197 -36.28 42.16 4.08
N LEU A 198 -35.08 42.03 4.64
CA LEU A 198 -34.76 41.12 5.74
C LEU A 198 -34.61 41.85 7.07
N GLU A 199 -34.74 41.17 8.21
CA GLU A 199 -34.40 41.78 9.50
C GLU A 199 -32.88 41.89 9.71
N LYS A 200 -32.45 42.79 10.60
CA LYS A 200 -31.02 42.97 10.91
C LYS A 200 -30.34 41.69 11.43
N ILE A 201 -31.10 40.78 12.04
CA ILE A 201 -30.59 39.49 12.51
C ILE A 201 -30.42 38.51 11.34
N ASP A 202 -31.40 38.39 10.44
CA ASP A 202 -31.32 37.53 9.25
C ASP A 202 -30.18 37.94 8.33
N ARG A 203 -30.03 39.26 8.07
CA ARG A 203 -28.95 39.83 7.24
C ARG A 203 -27.56 39.38 7.72
N LEU A 204 -27.38 39.27 9.04
CA LEU A 204 -26.15 38.82 9.68
C LEU A 204 -26.02 37.29 9.66
N LEU A 205 -27.09 36.55 9.94
CA LEU A 205 -27.10 35.09 9.92
C LEU A 205 -26.81 34.53 8.52
N VAL A 206 -27.50 35.03 7.49
CA VAL A 206 -27.28 34.63 6.09
C VAL A 206 -25.86 34.96 5.64
N PHE A 207 -25.27 36.06 6.12
CA PHE A 207 -23.88 36.38 5.87
C PHE A 207 -22.90 35.42 6.58
N GLN A 208 -23.12 35.13 7.87
CA GLN A 208 -22.29 34.17 8.62
C GLN A 208 -22.34 32.76 8.00
N ASP A 209 -23.52 32.35 7.56
CA ASP A 209 -23.74 31.08 6.85
C ASP A 209 -23.02 31.07 5.50
N TYR A 210 -23.11 32.15 4.71
CA TYR A 210 -22.39 32.26 3.45
C TYR A 210 -20.86 32.23 3.64
N ILE A 211 -20.31 32.94 4.63
CA ILE A 211 -18.88 32.89 4.95
C ILE A 211 -18.45 31.49 5.37
N ARG A 212 -19.21 30.82 6.23
CA ARG A 212 -18.92 29.44 6.67
C ARG A 212 -18.93 28.44 5.50
N ASP A 213 -19.82 28.63 4.54
CA ASP A 213 -19.83 27.80 3.32
C ASP A 213 -18.64 28.13 2.39
N LEU A 214 -18.20 29.39 2.31
CA LEU A 214 -16.95 29.76 1.62
C LEU A 214 -15.69 29.20 2.30
N GLU A 215 -15.62 29.22 3.64
CA GLU A 215 -14.55 28.58 4.42
C GLU A 215 -14.47 27.07 4.13
N LYS A 216 -15.62 26.41 4.14
CA LYS A 216 -15.76 24.97 3.87
C LYS A 216 -15.37 24.61 2.43
N GLU A 217 -15.77 25.40 1.44
CA GLU A 217 -15.36 25.20 0.05
C GLU A 217 -13.84 25.41 -0.13
N GLU A 218 -13.25 26.43 0.52
CA GLU A 218 -11.81 26.63 0.47
C GLU A 218 -11.03 25.47 1.12
N GLU A 219 -11.53 24.90 2.22
CA GLU A 219 -10.96 23.69 2.84
C GLU A 219 -11.14 22.46 1.95
N GLU A 220 -12.30 22.28 1.30
CA GLU A 220 -12.56 21.19 0.36
C GLU A 220 -11.58 21.26 -0.82
N GLN A 221 -11.40 22.42 -1.45
CA GLN A 221 -10.44 22.60 -2.55
C GLN A 221 -8.99 22.35 -2.09
N LYS A 222 -8.61 22.79 -0.88
CA LYS A 222 -7.30 22.46 -0.28
C LYS A 222 -7.14 20.95 -0.06
N ARG A 223 -8.19 20.25 0.37
CA ARG A 223 -8.20 18.79 0.58
C ARG A 223 -8.10 18.03 -0.74
N ILE A 224 -8.90 18.40 -1.74
CA ILE A 224 -8.88 17.84 -3.11
C ILE A 224 -7.50 18.02 -3.73
N GLN A 225 -6.90 19.21 -3.66
CA GLN A 225 -5.57 19.45 -4.23
C GLN A 225 -4.47 18.65 -3.50
N LYS A 226 -4.53 18.57 -2.16
CA LYS A 226 -3.59 17.75 -1.36
C LYS A 226 -3.70 16.26 -1.71
N ASP A 227 -4.91 15.75 -1.88
CA ASP A 227 -5.13 14.35 -2.25
C ASP A 227 -4.85 14.06 -3.74
N ARG A 228 -5.01 15.05 -4.62
CA ARG A 228 -4.53 14.98 -6.02
C ARG A 228 -3.00 14.81 -6.06
N ILE A 229 -2.26 15.59 -5.27
CA ILE A 229 -0.81 15.45 -5.12
C ILE A 229 -0.47 14.06 -4.57
N ARG A 230 -1.07 13.63 -3.45
CA ARG A 230 -0.87 12.29 -2.86
C ARG A 230 -1.23 11.11 -3.78
N ARG A 231 -2.16 11.30 -4.74
CA ARG A 231 -2.48 10.30 -5.77
C ARG A 231 -1.41 10.29 -6.87
N GLY A 232 -0.91 11.46 -7.27
CA GLY A 232 0.25 11.58 -8.17
C GLY A 232 1.51 10.97 -7.58
N GLU A 233 1.91 11.35 -6.36
CA GLU A 233 3.11 10.84 -5.68
C GLU A 233 3.07 9.31 -5.45
N ARG A 234 1.87 8.72 -5.27
CA ARG A 234 1.70 7.26 -5.29
C ARG A 234 1.90 6.68 -6.68
N LYS A 235 1.17 7.16 -7.69
CA LYS A 235 1.31 6.70 -9.08
C LYS A 235 2.76 6.79 -9.59
N ASN A 236 3.51 7.82 -9.19
CA ASN A 236 4.94 7.96 -9.49
C ASN A 236 5.73 6.79 -8.86
N ARG A 237 5.56 6.53 -7.56
CA ARG A 237 6.25 5.45 -6.83
C ARG A 237 5.90 4.07 -7.40
N ASP A 238 4.65 3.83 -7.72
CA ASP A 238 4.19 2.55 -8.25
C ASP A 238 4.67 2.34 -9.71
N ALA A 239 4.80 3.42 -10.51
CA ALA A 239 5.44 3.36 -11.82
C ALA A 239 6.96 3.12 -11.75
N PHE A 240 7.64 3.61 -10.69
CA PHE A 240 9.05 3.28 -10.46
C PHE A 240 9.23 1.85 -9.95
N ARG A 241 8.36 1.36 -9.05
CA ARG A 241 8.34 -0.06 -8.63
C ARG A 241 8.23 -1.00 -9.83
N LYS A 242 7.29 -0.74 -10.75
CA LYS A 242 7.16 -1.50 -12.00
C LYS A 242 8.45 -1.48 -12.85
N LEU A 243 9.16 -0.35 -12.88
CA LEU A 243 10.48 -0.28 -13.55
C LEU A 243 11.56 -1.10 -12.81
N LEU A 244 11.53 -1.16 -11.48
CA LEU A 244 12.40 -2.06 -10.70
C LEU A 244 12.07 -3.52 -11.03
N GLU A 245 10.80 -3.91 -11.00
CA GLU A 245 10.30 -5.26 -11.36
C GLU A 245 10.73 -5.67 -12.78
N GLU A 246 10.58 -4.78 -13.76
CA GLU A 246 11.05 -4.98 -15.14
C GLU A 246 12.57 -5.15 -15.22
N HIS A 247 13.34 -4.39 -14.43
CA HIS A 247 14.80 -4.52 -14.37
C HIS A 247 15.26 -5.78 -13.62
N VAL A 248 14.48 -6.29 -12.66
CA VAL A 248 14.71 -7.58 -12.00
C VAL A 248 14.45 -8.73 -12.97
N ALA A 249 13.31 -8.71 -13.67
CA ALA A 249 12.98 -9.71 -14.68
C ALA A 249 14.00 -9.76 -15.83
N ALA A 250 14.58 -8.61 -16.19
CA ALA A 250 15.65 -8.51 -17.18
C ALA A 250 17.06 -8.86 -16.66
N GLY A 251 17.23 -9.16 -15.36
CA GLY A 251 18.54 -9.41 -14.73
C GLY A 251 19.45 -8.18 -14.63
N ASN A 252 18.93 -6.97 -14.87
CA ASN A 252 19.64 -5.70 -14.74
C ASN A 252 19.76 -5.24 -13.27
N LEU A 253 18.89 -5.75 -12.40
CA LEU A 253 18.89 -5.56 -10.95
C LEU A 253 18.92 -6.95 -10.29
N THR A 254 19.95 -7.19 -9.47
CA THR A 254 20.24 -8.47 -8.83
C THR A 254 20.67 -8.28 -7.37
N ALA A 255 20.69 -9.36 -6.59
CA ALA A 255 21.15 -9.41 -5.19
C ALA A 255 22.63 -8.99 -4.94
N LYS A 256 23.39 -8.59 -5.98
CA LYS A 256 24.75 -8.02 -5.86
C LYS A 256 24.84 -6.58 -6.40
N THR A 257 23.72 -5.99 -6.82
CA THR A 257 23.66 -4.68 -7.49
C THR A 257 23.71 -3.54 -6.47
N GLN A 258 24.66 -2.61 -6.60
CA GLN A 258 24.74 -1.46 -5.69
C GLN A 258 23.86 -0.29 -6.16
N TRP A 259 23.22 0.42 -5.21
CA TRP A 259 22.40 1.61 -5.49
C TRP A 259 23.12 2.66 -6.36
N ARG A 260 24.43 2.90 -6.14
CA ARG A 260 25.19 3.89 -6.92
C ARG A 260 25.23 3.53 -8.41
N GLU A 261 25.52 2.27 -8.71
CA GLU A 261 25.65 1.75 -10.07
C GLU A 261 24.29 1.65 -10.77
N TYR A 262 23.24 1.29 -10.01
CA TYR A 262 21.88 1.27 -10.50
C TYR A 262 21.35 2.69 -10.79
N CYS A 263 21.52 3.61 -9.84
CA CYS A 263 21.11 5.01 -9.97
C CYS A 263 21.74 5.68 -11.21
N LEU A 264 23.02 5.43 -11.50
CA LEU A 264 23.67 5.91 -12.72
C LEU A 264 22.99 5.45 -14.03
N LYS A 265 22.30 4.31 -14.03
CA LYS A 265 21.53 3.81 -15.18
C LYS A 265 20.10 4.38 -15.26
N VAL A 266 19.48 4.71 -14.11
CA VAL A 266 18.06 5.10 -14.05
C VAL A 266 17.78 6.58 -13.79
N ARG A 267 18.75 7.37 -13.32
CA ARG A 267 18.59 8.80 -12.96
C ARG A 267 17.94 9.63 -14.06
N ASP A 268 18.25 9.31 -15.31
CA ASP A 268 17.84 10.07 -16.48
C ASP A 268 16.51 9.56 -17.09
N LEU A 269 15.88 8.55 -16.47
CA LEU A 269 14.56 8.02 -16.85
C LEU A 269 13.41 8.82 -16.21
N PRO A 270 12.29 9.03 -16.92
CA PRO A 270 11.19 9.86 -16.42
C PRO A 270 10.51 9.28 -15.17
N GLN A 271 10.49 7.94 -14.99
CA GLN A 271 9.95 7.29 -13.79
C GLN A 271 10.77 7.65 -12.54
N TYR A 272 12.10 7.65 -12.65
CA TYR A 272 12.99 8.05 -11.55
C TYR A 272 12.79 9.53 -11.22
N GLN A 273 12.78 10.39 -12.24
CA GLN A 273 12.62 11.85 -12.06
C GLN A 273 11.26 12.19 -11.43
N ALA A 274 10.20 11.49 -11.84
CA ALA A 274 8.87 11.65 -11.24
C ALA A 274 8.87 11.32 -9.73
N VAL A 275 9.51 10.23 -9.30
CA VAL A 275 9.62 9.90 -7.85
C VAL A 275 10.58 10.84 -7.12
N ALA A 276 11.71 11.21 -7.73
CA ALA A 276 12.66 12.16 -7.16
C ALA A 276 12.06 13.57 -6.99
N SER A 277 11.01 13.91 -7.75
CA SER A 277 10.24 15.15 -7.61
C SER A 277 9.13 15.10 -6.55
N ASN A 278 8.84 13.95 -5.96
CA ASN A 278 7.84 13.84 -4.90
C ASN A 278 8.28 14.62 -3.65
N THR A 279 7.32 15.28 -3.01
CA THR A 279 7.52 15.99 -1.74
C THR A 279 7.32 15.08 -0.52
N SER A 280 6.64 13.93 -0.68
CA SER A 280 6.33 13.02 0.41
C SER A 280 6.41 11.52 0.06
N GLY A 281 6.71 10.71 1.07
CA GLY A 281 6.81 9.26 0.98
C GLY A 281 8.21 8.75 0.59
N SER A 282 8.29 7.46 0.29
CA SER A 282 9.51 6.73 -0.06
C SER A 282 10.27 7.38 -1.23
N THR A 283 11.57 7.58 -1.07
CA THR A 283 12.46 8.08 -2.11
C THR A 283 12.76 6.99 -3.16
N PRO A 284 13.36 7.33 -4.33
CA PRO A 284 13.81 6.32 -5.30
C PRO A 284 14.83 5.33 -4.71
N LYS A 285 15.58 5.73 -3.68
CA LYS A 285 16.56 4.88 -2.99
C LYS A 285 15.85 3.87 -2.09
N ASP A 286 14.92 4.34 -1.26
CA ASP A 286 14.18 3.49 -0.33
C ASP A 286 13.41 2.39 -1.10
N LEU A 287 12.77 2.75 -2.22
CA LEU A 287 12.08 1.79 -3.09
C LEU A 287 13.03 0.78 -3.76
N PHE A 288 14.28 1.14 -3.98
CA PHE A 288 15.31 0.20 -4.45
C PHE A 288 15.79 -0.71 -3.32
N GLU A 289 15.91 -0.20 -2.09
CA GLU A 289 16.29 -0.98 -0.92
C GLU A 289 15.20 -2.00 -0.54
N ASP A 290 13.91 -1.61 -0.59
CA ASP A 290 12.75 -2.52 -0.49
C ASP A 290 12.90 -3.76 -1.41
N VAL A 291 13.35 -3.55 -2.66
CA VAL A 291 13.51 -4.60 -3.69
C VAL A 291 14.83 -5.35 -3.56
N ALA A 292 15.92 -4.66 -3.17
CA ALA A 292 17.23 -5.26 -2.99
C ALA A 292 17.25 -6.23 -1.79
N GLU A 293 16.60 -5.88 -0.66
CA GLU A 293 16.50 -6.74 0.52
C GLU A 293 15.76 -8.05 0.21
N GLU A 294 14.64 -7.99 -0.53
CA GLU A 294 13.88 -9.19 -0.91
C GLU A 294 14.65 -10.07 -1.92
N LEU A 295 15.45 -9.46 -2.82
CA LEU A 295 16.33 -10.20 -3.73
C LEU A 295 17.54 -10.82 -3.01
N GLU A 296 18.14 -10.12 -2.05
CA GLU A 296 19.19 -10.68 -1.21
C GLU A 296 18.64 -11.85 -0.40
N LYS A 297 17.43 -11.73 0.16
CA LYS A 297 16.73 -12.81 0.85
C LYS A 297 16.50 -14.02 -0.06
N GLN A 298 15.88 -13.83 -1.23
CA GLN A 298 15.66 -14.93 -2.20
C GLN A 298 16.98 -15.57 -2.63
N TYR A 299 18.02 -14.78 -2.91
CA TYR A 299 19.35 -15.29 -3.25
C TYR A 299 19.97 -16.11 -2.11
N HIS A 300 19.77 -15.73 -0.85
CA HIS A 300 20.25 -16.52 0.29
C HIS A 300 19.45 -17.82 0.47
N GLU A 301 18.14 -17.82 0.26
CA GLU A 301 17.29 -19.02 0.29
C GLU A 301 17.63 -20.00 -0.84
N ASP A 302 17.70 -19.53 -2.09
CA ASP A 302 18.14 -20.33 -3.25
C ASP A 302 19.53 -20.95 -3.03
N LYS A 303 20.43 -20.18 -2.41
CA LYS A 303 21.81 -20.56 -2.08
C LYS A 303 21.93 -21.51 -0.90
N THR A 304 20.96 -21.59 0.01
CA THR A 304 20.92 -22.68 1.01
C THR A 304 20.40 -23.96 0.38
N LEU A 305 19.33 -23.91 -0.41
CA LEU A 305 18.79 -25.05 -1.15
C LEU A 305 19.86 -25.72 -2.03
N ILE A 306 20.55 -24.95 -2.88
CA ILE A 306 21.61 -25.49 -3.75
C ILE A 306 22.82 -26.01 -2.96
N LYS A 307 23.14 -25.41 -1.81
CA LYS A 307 24.21 -25.95 -0.94
C LYS A 307 23.81 -27.29 -0.32
N ASP A 308 22.52 -27.53 -0.07
CA ASP A 308 22.04 -28.75 0.56
C ASP A 308 21.81 -29.88 -0.46
N THR A 309 21.45 -29.57 -1.71
CA THR A 309 21.48 -30.56 -2.82
C THR A 309 22.90 -30.98 -3.20
N ILE A 310 23.88 -30.07 -3.13
CA ILE A 310 25.31 -30.41 -3.26
C ILE A 310 25.78 -31.30 -2.08
N LYS A 311 25.39 -30.98 -0.83
CA LYS A 311 25.73 -31.81 0.35
C LYS A 311 25.11 -33.21 0.30
N SER A 312 23.94 -33.38 -0.31
CA SER A 312 23.29 -34.70 -0.44
C SER A 312 23.96 -35.59 -1.49
N GLY A 313 25.01 -35.12 -2.16
CA GLY A 313 25.85 -35.89 -3.07
C GLY A 313 25.32 -35.98 -4.50
N LYS A 314 24.23 -35.27 -4.83
CA LYS A 314 23.60 -35.29 -6.15
C LYS A 314 24.36 -34.46 -7.19
N ILE A 315 25.06 -33.40 -6.77
CA ILE A 315 25.69 -32.43 -7.67
C ILE A 315 27.15 -32.22 -7.26
N ILE A 316 28.08 -32.49 -8.20
CA ILE A 316 29.52 -32.27 -8.03
C ILE A 316 29.96 -31.14 -8.96
N VAL A 317 30.27 -29.97 -8.39
CA VAL A 317 30.85 -28.84 -9.15
C VAL A 317 32.37 -28.98 -9.19
N VAL A 318 32.92 -29.12 -10.39
CA VAL A 318 34.35 -29.19 -10.70
C VAL A 318 34.75 -27.92 -11.44
N THR A 319 36.03 -27.56 -11.46
CA THR A 319 36.54 -26.37 -12.17
C THR A 319 36.36 -26.40 -13.69
N THR A 320 36.00 -27.56 -14.25
CA THR A 320 35.63 -27.80 -15.65
C THR A 320 34.12 -27.89 -15.92
N SER A 321 33.26 -27.79 -14.90
CA SER A 321 31.80 -27.87 -15.06
C SER A 321 31.25 -26.75 -15.95
N ILE A 322 30.27 -27.09 -16.81
CA ILE A 322 29.58 -26.14 -17.69
C ILE A 322 28.28 -25.67 -17.01
N PHE A 323 27.86 -24.42 -17.26
CA PHE A 323 26.66 -23.84 -16.65
C PHE A 323 25.39 -24.61 -16.99
N GLU A 324 25.22 -25.06 -18.23
CA GLU A 324 24.00 -25.77 -18.66
C GLU A 324 23.88 -27.15 -18.00
N ASP A 325 24.98 -27.90 -17.87
CA ASP A 325 25.02 -29.17 -17.15
C ASP A 325 24.63 -28.99 -15.67
N PHE A 326 25.14 -27.94 -15.02
CA PHE A 326 24.78 -27.57 -13.65
C PHE A 326 23.31 -27.15 -13.54
N LYS A 327 22.81 -26.36 -14.47
CA LYS A 327 21.42 -25.91 -14.54
C LYS A 327 20.45 -27.10 -14.69
N VAL A 328 20.77 -28.08 -15.55
CA VAL A 328 20.01 -29.34 -15.64
C VAL A 328 20.06 -30.10 -14.31
N ALA A 329 21.26 -30.36 -13.77
CA ALA A 329 21.42 -31.13 -12.53
C ALA A 329 20.78 -30.46 -11.28
N VAL A 330 20.60 -29.14 -11.28
CA VAL A 330 19.84 -28.43 -10.24
C VAL A 330 18.33 -28.52 -10.49
N LEU A 331 17.85 -28.32 -11.73
CA LEU A 331 16.41 -28.31 -12.05
C LEU A 331 15.76 -29.71 -12.06
N GLU A 332 16.55 -30.79 -12.19
CA GLU A 332 16.09 -32.16 -11.95
C GLU A 332 15.63 -32.38 -10.50
N GLU A 333 16.16 -31.63 -9.53
CA GLU A 333 15.68 -31.68 -8.15
C GLU A 333 14.43 -30.79 -7.97
N ALA A 334 13.29 -31.42 -7.64
CA ALA A 334 12.01 -30.72 -7.46
C ALA A 334 12.05 -29.56 -6.46
N ALA A 335 12.98 -29.57 -5.49
CA ALA A 335 13.18 -28.50 -4.52
C ALA A 335 13.86 -27.24 -5.08
N CYS A 336 14.37 -27.27 -6.32
CA CYS A 336 15.10 -26.17 -6.94
C CYS A 336 14.46 -25.65 -8.24
N GLN A 337 13.31 -26.20 -8.66
CA GLN A 337 12.61 -25.81 -9.89
C GLN A 337 12.06 -24.38 -9.90
N THR A 338 11.95 -23.73 -8.73
CA THR A 338 11.51 -22.34 -8.57
C THR A 338 12.64 -21.32 -8.57
N ILE A 339 13.91 -21.76 -8.62
CA ILE A 339 15.07 -20.87 -8.52
C ILE A 339 15.26 -20.11 -9.84
N SER A 340 15.38 -18.78 -9.75
CA SER A 340 15.60 -17.91 -10.92
C SER A 340 16.92 -18.25 -11.63
N GLU A 341 16.94 -18.28 -12.95
CA GLU A 341 18.15 -18.51 -13.76
C GLU A 341 19.26 -17.49 -13.46
N ILE A 342 18.88 -16.27 -13.07
CA ILE A 342 19.81 -15.22 -12.61
C ILE A 342 20.51 -15.67 -11.31
N ASN A 343 19.77 -16.24 -10.36
CA ASN A 343 20.32 -16.75 -9.10
C ASN A 343 21.11 -18.05 -9.32
N LEU A 344 20.64 -18.97 -10.17
CA LEU A 344 21.41 -20.15 -10.61
C LEU A 344 22.80 -19.75 -11.11
N LYS A 345 22.87 -18.74 -11.99
CA LYS A 345 24.14 -18.25 -12.53
C LYS A 345 25.03 -17.60 -11.46
N LEU A 346 24.48 -16.71 -10.64
CA LEU A 346 25.23 -16.04 -9.56
C LEU A 346 25.71 -16.98 -8.44
N ILE A 347 25.07 -18.14 -8.27
CA ILE A 347 25.47 -19.20 -7.34
C ILE A 347 26.48 -20.13 -8.01
N PHE A 348 26.30 -20.48 -9.29
CA PHE A 348 27.26 -21.27 -10.06
C PHE A 348 28.63 -20.59 -10.17
N GLU A 349 28.66 -19.28 -10.45
CA GLU A 349 29.90 -18.50 -10.51
C GLU A 349 30.66 -18.51 -9.16
N GLU A 350 29.95 -18.37 -8.03
CA GLU A 350 30.55 -18.49 -6.68
C GLU A 350 31.05 -19.92 -6.39
N LEU A 351 30.33 -20.95 -6.84
CA LEU A 351 30.72 -22.34 -6.66
C LEU A 351 31.95 -22.70 -7.49
N LEU A 352 32.05 -22.21 -8.75
CA LEU A 352 33.23 -22.35 -9.60
C LEU A 352 34.44 -21.59 -9.04
N GLU A 353 34.26 -20.35 -8.58
CA GLU A 353 35.34 -19.58 -7.94
C GLU A 353 35.85 -20.31 -6.69
N ARG A 354 34.95 -20.82 -5.86
CA ARG A 354 35.29 -21.62 -4.68
C ARG A 354 35.91 -22.99 -5.03
N ALA A 355 35.59 -23.57 -6.18
CA ALA A 355 36.27 -24.78 -6.68
C ALA A 355 37.71 -24.46 -7.09
N LYS A 356 37.93 -23.36 -7.83
CA LYS A 356 39.27 -22.88 -8.21
C LYS A 356 40.12 -22.53 -6.99
N GLU A 357 39.54 -21.85 -6.00
CA GLU A 357 40.23 -21.48 -4.76
C GLU A 357 40.64 -22.72 -3.94
N LYS A 358 39.83 -23.79 -3.94
CA LYS A 358 40.22 -25.09 -3.36
C LYS A 358 41.34 -25.76 -4.14
N GLU A 359 41.22 -25.84 -5.47
CA GLU A 359 42.23 -26.46 -6.34
C GLU A 359 43.58 -25.76 -6.20
N GLU A 360 43.59 -24.42 -6.18
CA GLU A 360 44.79 -23.62 -5.96
C GLU A 360 45.38 -23.82 -4.55
N LYS A 361 44.56 -23.94 -3.50
CA LYS A 361 45.00 -24.26 -2.14
C LYS A 361 45.60 -25.66 -2.04
N GLU A 362 45.02 -26.65 -2.72
CA GLU A 362 45.61 -27.99 -2.79
C GLU A 362 46.88 -28.02 -3.63
N ALA A 363 46.95 -27.31 -4.76
CA ALA A 363 48.17 -27.17 -5.56
C ALA A 363 49.31 -26.55 -4.74
N LYS A 364 49.03 -25.45 -4.01
CA LYS A 364 49.97 -24.84 -3.06
C LYS A 364 50.34 -25.79 -1.90
N LYS A 365 49.48 -26.73 -1.51
CA LYS A 365 49.81 -27.77 -0.52
C LYS A 365 50.72 -28.86 -1.13
N ARG A 366 50.41 -29.36 -2.33
CA ARG A 366 51.23 -30.33 -3.08
C ARG A 366 52.63 -29.76 -3.34
N GLN A 367 52.71 -28.49 -3.76
CA GLN A 367 53.96 -27.77 -3.96
C GLN A 367 54.78 -27.67 -2.66
N ARG A 368 54.18 -27.32 -1.52
CA ARG A 368 54.91 -27.30 -0.23
C ARG A 368 55.46 -28.67 0.16
N LEU A 369 54.71 -29.74 -0.07
CA LEU A 369 55.18 -31.11 0.19
C LEU A 369 56.37 -31.48 -0.74
N ALA A 370 56.33 -31.03 -1.99
CA ALA A 370 57.46 -31.15 -2.92
C ALA A 370 58.66 -30.30 -2.51
N ASP A 371 58.46 -29.05 -2.06
CA ASP A 371 59.51 -28.18 -1.52
C ASP A 371 60.16 -28.80 -0.28
N ASP A 372 59.37 -29.32 0.68
CA ASP A 372 59.86 -29.96 1.90
C ASP A 372 60.66 -31.23 1.59
N PHE A 373 60.18 -32.08 0.68
CA PHE A 373 60.93 -33.26 0.21
C PHE A 373 62.21 -32.88 -0.55
N THR A 374 62.17 -31.87 -1.43
CA THR A 374 63.36 -31.35 -2.13
C THR A 374 64.39 -30.79 -1.14
N ASN A 375 63.93 -30.09 -0.09
CA ASN A 375 64.78 -29.62 1.00
C ASN A 375 65.40 -30.78 1.80
N MET A 376 64.66 -31.87 2.05
CA MET A 376 65.23 -33.09 2.62
C MET A 376 66.31 -33.69 1.71
N LEU A 377 66.05 -33.85 0.41
CA LEU A 377 67.01 -34.35 -0.58
C LEU A 377 68.30 -33.50 -0.64
N TYR A 378 68.22 -32.18 -0.46
CA TYR A 378 69.40 -31.30 -0.33
C TYR A 378 70.28 -31.60 0.90
N THR A 379 69.76 -32.24 1.94
CA THR A 379 70.54 -32.60 3.14
C THR A 379 71.28 -33.93 3.01
N ILE A 380 70.78 -34.85 2.18
CA ILE A 380 71.35 -36.19 1.96
C ILE A 380 72.56 -36.06 1.04
N LYS A 381 73.77 -36.15 1.61
CA LYS A 381 75.04 -35.91 0.90
C LYS A 381 75.44 -37.04 -0.05
N ASP A 382 74.84 -38.21 0.12
CA ASP A 382 75.18 -39.42 -0.62
C ASP A 382 74.49 -39.46 -2.00
N ILE A 383 73.48 -38.60 -2.23
CA ILE A 383 72.85 -38.42 -3.54
C ILE A 383 73.82 -37.67 -4.46
N THR A 384 74.22 -38.34 -5.54
CA THR A 384 75.23 -37.91 -6.51
C THR A 384 74.60 -37.75 -7.90
N THR A 385 75.25 -37.04 -8.83
CA THR A 385 74.76 -36.80 -10.20
C THR A 385 74.52 -38.06 -11.05
N SER A 386 74.94 -39.24 -10.57
CA SER A 386 74.73 -40.56 -11.18
C SER A 386 73.78 -41.47 -10.37
N SER A 387 73.25 -41.02 -9.24
CA SER A 387 72.30 -41.78 -8.42
C SER A 387 71.00 -42.06 -9.17
N LYS A 388 70.45 -43.27 -9.02
CA LYS A 388 69.12 -43.63 -9.50
C LYS A 388 68.11 -43.59 -8.35
N TRP A 389 66.83 -43.50 -8.70
CA TRP A 389 65.72 -43.57 -7.74
C TRP A 389 65.83 -44.79 -6.81
N GLU A 390 65.91 -45.99 -7.39
CA GLU A 390 65.90 -47.25 -6.63
C GLU A 390 67.13 -47.39 -5.70
N ASP A 391 68.27 -46.79 -6.05
CA ASP A 391 69.51 -46.82 -5.23
C ASP A 391 69.43 -45.85 -4.03
N CYS A 392 68.60 -44.80 -4.11
CA CYS A 392 68.48 -43.76 -3.08
C CYS A 392 67.17 -43.83 -2.28
N LYS A 393 66.15 -44.53 -2.76
CA LYS A 393 64.87 -44.74 -2.07
C LYS A 393 65.02 -45.21 -0.61
N PRO A 394 65.92 -46.16 -0.26
CA PRO A 394 66.14 -46.56 1.13
C PRO A 394 66.71 -45.45 2.05
N LEU A 395 67.28 -44.38 1.48
CA LEU A 395 67.83 -43.25 2.25
C LEU A 395 66.75 -42.26 2.70
N PHE A 396 65.55 -42.31 2.12
CA PHE A 396 64.45 -41.39 2.44
C PHE A 396 63.07 -42.03 2.62
N GLU A 397 62.87 -43.32 2.36
CA GLU A 397 61.55 -43.97 2.52
C GLU A 397 61.00 -44.01 3.96
N GLU A 398 61.88 -43.84 4.96
CA GLU A 398 61.50 -43.67 6.36
C GLU A 398 61.20 -42.22 6.77
N THR A 399 61.53 -41.23 5.92
CA THR A 399 61.32 -39.80 6.23
C THR A 399 59.84 -39.43 6.26
N GLN A 400 59.49 -38.47 7.11
CA GLN A 400 58.12 -37.96 7.18
C GLN A 400 57.75 -37.20 5.90
N GLU A 401 58.73 -36.55 5.29
CA GLU A 401 58.63 -35.72 4.10
C GLU A 401 58.20 -36.56 2.89
N TYR A 402 58.90 -37.67 2.61
CA TYR A 402 58.50 -38.65 1.59
C TYR A 402 57.12 -39.26 1.89
N ARG A 403 56.90 -39.73 3.14
CA ARG A 403 55.64 -40.35 3.55
C ARG A 403 54.43 -39.39 3.52
N SER A 404 54.66 -38.08 3.50
CA SER A 404 53.60 -37.05 3.42
C SER A 404 53.17 -36.72 1.98
N ILE A 405 53.96 -37.11 0.97
CA ILE A 405 53.55 -37.01 -0.44
C ILE A 405 52.60 -38.15 -0.81
N GLY A 406 52.91 -39.38 -0.40
CA GLY A 406 52.07 -40.57 -0.59
C GLY A 406 52.01 -41.15 -2.00
N ASP A 407 52.30 -40.35 -3.03
CA ASP A 407 52.44 -40.76 -4.43
C ASP A 407 53.91 -41.01 -4.79
N GLU A 408 54.27 -42.26 -5.10
CA GLU A 408 55.62 -42.62 -5.53
C GLU A 408 55.99 -42.02 -6.90
N SER A 409 55.02 -41.83 -7.81
CA SER A 409 55.30 -41.28 -9.14
C SER A 409 55.69 -39.81 -9.08
N TYR A 410 54.94 -38.99 -8.34
CA TYR A 410 55.27 -37.59 -8.08
C TYR A 410 56.55 -37.44 -7.25
N SER A 411 56.77 -38.32 -6.25
CA SER A 411 58.03 -38.34 -5.48
C SER A 411 59.24 -38.66 -6.36
N ARG A 412 59.08 -39.55 -7.34
CA ARG A 412 60.13 -39.92 -8.32
C ARG A 412 60.45 -38.75 -9.25
N GLU A 413 59.43 -38.04 -9.74
CA GLU A 413 59.58 -36.83 -10.57
C GLU A 413 60.41 -35.75 -9.83
N ILE A 414 60.07 -35.44 -8.57
CA ILE A 414 60.80 -34.46 -7.74
C ILE A 414 62.27 -34.87 -7.53
N PHE A 415 62.56 -36.15 -7.33
CA PHE A 415 63.95 -36.62 -7.23
C PHE A 415 64.69 -36.56 -8.57
N GLU A 416 64.04 -36.87 -9.68
CA GLU A 416 64.65 -36.73 -11.01
C GLU A 416 64.94 -35.26 -11.34
N GLU A 417 64.07 -34.32 -10.93
CA GLU A 417 64.33 -32.87 -10.98
C GLU A 417 65.50 -32.45 -10.05
N TYR A 418 65.60 -33.00 -8.85
CA TYR A 418 66.77 -32.79 -7.99
C TYR A 418 68.07 -33.31 -8.65
N ILE A 419 68.02 -34.45 -9.32
CA ILE A 419 69.16 -35.03 -10.04
C ILE A 419 69.52 -34.19 -11.29
N THR A 420 68.56 -33.62 -12.03
CA THR A 420 68.86 -32.68 -13.13
C THR A 420 69.45 -31.37 -12.59
N TYR A 421 68.91 -30.82 -11.51
CA TYR A 421 69.49 -29.68 -10.80
C TYR A 421 70.94 -29.95 -10.34
N LEU A 422 71.24 -31.14 -9.78
CA LEU A 422 72.62 -31.50 -9.41
C LEU A 422 73.54 -31.58 -10.64
N LYS A 423 73.06 -32.11 -11.78
CA LYS A 423 73.79 -32.16 -13.04
C LYS A 423 74.04 -30.76 -13.62
N GLU A 424 73.05 -29.87 -13.55
CA GLU A 424 73.20 -28.46 -13.96
C GLU A 424 74.18 -27.72 -13.04
N LYS A 425 74.06 -27.88 -11.72
CA LYS A 425 74.98 -27.32 -10.71
C LYS A 425 76.42 -27.84 -10.83
N ALA A 426 76.63 -28.99 -11.49
CA ALA A 426 77.95 -29.46 -11.90
C ALA A 426 78.44 -28.70 -13.16
N LYS A 427 77.63 -28.63 -14.22
CA LYS A 427 77.93 -27.88 -15.46
C LYS A 427 78.17 -26.38 -15.21
N GLU A 428 77.41 -25.77 -14.30
CA GLU A 428 77.56 -24.35 -13.91
C GLU A 428 78.87 -24.10 -13.15
N LYS A 429 79.34 -25.06 -12.35
CA LYS A 429 80.68 -25.01 -11.72
C LYS A 429 81.79 -25.21 -12.75
N GLU A 430 81.54 -26.00 -13.79
CA GLU A 430 82.47 -26.22 -14.90
C GLU A 430 82.59 -24.95 -15.75
N ARG A 431 81.47 -24.40 -16.26
CA ARG A 431 81.46 -23.14 -17.02
C ARG A 431 82.07 -21.98 -16.23
N LYS A 432 81.79 -21.86 -14.92
CA LYS A 432 82.46 -20.86 -14.06
C LYS A 432 83.98 -21.04 -13.95
N ARG A 433 84.50 -22.27 -13.97
CA ARG A 433 85.96 -22.53 -14.03
C ARG A 433 86.56 -22.17 -15.38
N GLU A 434 85.81 -22.32 -16.46
CA GLU A 434 86.22 -21.90 -17.81
C GLU A 434 86.19 -20.38 -17.96
N GLU A 435 85.13 -19.72 -17.50
CA GLU A 435 85.02 -18.26 -17.39
C GLU A 435 86.18 -17.67 -16.57
N GLU A 436 86.53 -18.28 -15.42
CA GLU A 436 87.66 -17.83 -14.59
C GLU A 436 89.02 -18.02 -15.27
N LYS A 437 89.23 -19.12 -16.00
CA LYS A 437 90.43 -19.34 -16.83
C LYS A 437 90.53 -18.29 -17.94
N ALA A 438 89.47 -18.11 -18.73
CA ALA A 438 89.42 -17.15 -19.84
C ALA A 438 89.59 -15.70 -19.36
N LYS A 439 89.11 -15.37 -18.16
CA LYS A 439 89.35 -14.06 -17.53
C LYS A 439 90.83 -13.87 -17.16
N LYS A 440 91.47 -14.87 -16.55
CA LYS A 440 92.91 -14.85 -16.22
C LYS A 440 93.81 -14.83 -17.46
N GLU A 441 93.35 -15.38 -18.57
CA GLU A 441 94.02 -15.34 -19.86
C GLU A 441 93.95 -13.94 -20.49
N LYS A 442 92.74 -13.35 -20.57
CA LYS A 442 92.56 -11.95 -21.01
C LYS A 442 93.35 -10.94 -20.15
N GLU A 443 93.41 -11.14 -18.84
CA GLU A 443 94.21 -10.30 -17.94
C GLU A 443 95.72 -10.37 -18.25
N ARG A 444 96.24 -11.54 -18.66
CA ARG A 444 97.63 -11.69 -19.11
C ARG A 444 97.87 -10.96 -20.42
N GLU A 445 97.01 -11.13 -21.42
CA GLU A 445 97.12 -10.39 -22.69
C GLU A 445 97.12 -8.88 -22.47
N GLU A 446 96.19 -8.36 -21.66
CA GLU A 446 96.10 -6.92 -21.41
C GLU A 446 97.37 -6.40 -20.70
N LYS A 447 97.94 -7.20 -19.79
CA LYS A 447 99.18 -6.88 -19.08
C LYS A 447 100.41 -6.89 -19.99
N GLU A 448 100.44 -7.71 -21.03
CA GLU A 448 101.49 -7.61 -22.08
C GLU A 448 101.27 -6.40 -22.98
N LYS A 449 100.03 -6.15 -23.43
CA LYS A 449 99.67 -4.97 -24.24
C LYS A 449 99.95 -3.65 -23.52
N ARG A 450 99.85 -3.60 -22.18
CA ARG A 450 100.29 -2.45 -21.35
C ARG A 450 101.82 -2.30 -21.33
N LYS A 451 102.58 -3.39 -21.10
CA LYS A 451 104.06 -3.35 -21.13
C LYS A 451 104.63 -2.90 -22.48
N GLU A 452 104.00 -3.30 -23.59
CA GLU A 452 104.41 -2.86 -24.92
C GLU A 452 104.21 -1.35 -25.11
N LYS A 453 103.10 -0.80 -24.59
CA LYS A 453 102.82 0.65 -24.60
C LYS A 453 103.83 1.43 -23.74
N GLU A 454 104.09 1.02 -22.50
CA GLU A 454 105.08 1.69 -21.62
C GLU A 454 106.46 1.75 -22.27
N LYS A 455 106.86 0.70 -23.03
CA LYS A 455 108.13 0.67 -23.75
C LYS A 455 108.17 1.69 -24.90
N LYS A 456 107.11 1.76 -25.71
CA LYS A 456 106.93 2.76 -26.79
C LYS A 456 106.83 4.20 -26.27
N GLU A 457 106.45 4.40 -25.01
CA GLU A 457 106.34 5.72 -24.38
C GLU A 457 107.69 6.22 -23.86
N LYS A 458 108.48 5.38 -23.19
CA LYS A 458 109.83 5.72 -22.70
C LYS A 458 110.84 6.01 -23.81
N ASP A 459 110.66 5.43 -25.00
CA ASP A 459 111.47 5.79 -26.17
C ASP A 459 111.14 7.20 -26.71
N ARG A 460 109.94 7.74 -26.43
CA ARG A 460 109.49 9.07 -26.89
C ARG A 460 109.87 10.23 -25.97
N GLU A 461 110.06 9.99 -24.68
CA GLU A 461 110.51 11.05 -23.75
C GLU A 461 111.95 11.48 -24.06
N ARG A 462 112.81 10.53 -24.43
CA ARG A 462 114.24 10.73 -24.70
C ARG A 462 114.56 11.66 -25.88
N GLU A 463 113.61 11.93 -26.76
CA GLU A 463 113.80 12.88 -27.87
C GLU A 463 113.51 14.35 -27.50
N LYS A 464 112.76 14.60 -26.41
CA LYS A 464 112.21 15.95 -26.12
C LYS A 464 113.12 16.84 -25.27
N GLU A 465 114.12 16.28 -24.59
CA GLU A 465 114.92 16.96 -23.57
C GLU A 465 116.00 17.93 -24.12
N LYS A 466 115.90 18.33 -25.40
CA LYS A 466 116.98 19.03 -26.14
C LYS A 466 116.62 20.40 -26.74
N SER A 467 115.48 21.00 -26.36
CA SER A 467 114.96 22.21 -27.02
C SER A 467 114.55 23.36 -26.08
N LYS A 468 115.46 24.34 -25.98
CA LYS A 468 115.25 25.79 -25.81
C LYS A 468 115.04 26.38 -24.41
N ASP A 469 115.37 27.67 -24.36
CA ASP A 469 115.68 28.56 -23.24
C ASP A 469 115.33 30.01 -23.68
N ARG A 470 115.35 30.99 -22.75
CA ARG A 470 115.28 32.47 -22.91
C ARG A 470 113.94 33.23 -22.78
N HIS A 471 113.55 33.48 -21.51
CA HIS A 471 113.60 34.79 -20.81
C HIS A 471 112.87 36.09 -21.31
N ARG A 472 112.00 36.65 -20.42
CA ARG A 472 111.61 38.09 -20.17
C ARG A 472 110.90 38.91 -21.28
N LYS A 473 110.07 39.93 -20.96
CA LYS A 473 109.51 40.48 -19.68
C LYS A 473 107.94 40.52 -19.77
N ASP A 474 107.08 41.54 -19.50
CA ASP A 474 107.17 42.94 -19.02
C ASP A 474 105.88 43.42 -18.25
N GLU A 475 105.85 44.68 -17.80
CA GLU A 475 104.80 45.44 -17.06
C GLU A 475 103.62 45.92 -17.96
N THR A 476 102.44 46.44 -17.52
CA THR A 476 101.80 46.89 -16.24
C THR A 476 100.27 47.02 -16.50
N ASP A 477 99.31 47.23 -15.57
CA ASP A 477 99.07 46.90 -14.14
C ASP A 477 97.68 47.52 -13.72
N SER A 478 97.10 47.15 -12.55
CA SER A 478 95.83 47.66 -11.93
C SER A 478 94.51 47.42 -12.71
N ASP A 479 93.36 46.98 -12.16
CA ASP A 479 92.83 46.43 -10.88
C ASP A 479 91.39 45.90 -11.23
N ASN A 480 90.62 45.06 -10.54
CA ASN A 480 90.71 43.96 -9.53
C ASN A 480 89.28 43.32 -9.49
N GLN A 481 88.85 42.24 -8.82
CA GLN A 481 89.36 41.21 -7.90
C GLN A 481 88.42 39.98 -8.15
N ASP A 482 88.88 38.80 -8.57
CA ASP A 482 89.37 37.65 -7.76
C ASP A 482 88.29 36.92 -6.91
N ILE A 483 88.29 35.58 -6.71
CA ILE A 483 89.23 34.53 -7.17
C ILE A 483 88.51 33.16 -7.36
N THR A 484 89.25 32.16 -7.83
CA THR A 484 88.82 30.85 -8.32
C THR A 484 88.67 29.72 -7.27
N ASP A 485 87.91 28.70 -7.70
CA ASP A 485 88.19 27.25 -7.61
C ASP A 485 89.68 26.84 -7.44
N SER A 486 89.96 25.67 -6.81
CA SER A 486 90.99 24.70 -7.23
C SER A 486 91.04 23.40 -6.38
N HIS A 487 91.61 22.36 -7.00
CA HIS A 487 91.95 21.01 -6.55
C HIS A 487 92.52 20.78 -5.13
N GLY A 488 92.43 19.52 -4.66
CA GLY A 488 93.24 18.97 -3.56
C GLY A 488 94.08 17.75 -3.98
N TYR A 489 94.91 17.22 -3.06
CA TYR A 489 95.61 15.92 -3.22
C TYR A 489 96.03 15.30 -1.86
N LYS A 490 96.18 13.96 -1.87
CA LYS A 490 97.07 13.03 -1.09
C LYS A 490 97.94 13.55 0.08
N GLU A 491 98.39 12.75 1.07
CA GLU A 491 98.16 11.36 1.55
C GLU A 491 99.21 11.06 2.65
N GLU A 492 98.95 10.16 3.63
CA GLU A 492 99.86 9.05 4.07
C GLU A 492 99.63 8.51 5.51
N LYS A 493 99.81 7.18 5.66
CA LYS A 493 100.34 6.40 6.83
C LYS A 493 99.63 6.56 8.20
N LYS A 494 99.40 5.50 9.02
CA LYS A 494 99.93 4.12 9.08
C LYS A 494 99.15 3.29 10.14
N LYS A 495 99.07 1.96 9.98
CA LYS A 495 98.85 0.93 11.05
C LYS A 495 97.48 0.95 11.77
N GLU A 496 96.98 -0.12 12.42
CA GLU A 496 97.34 -1.55 12.44
C GLU A 496 96.08 -2.45 12.66
N LYS A 497 96.28 -3.79 12.58
CA LYS A 497 95.65 -4.92 13.34
C LYS A 497 94.51 -4.64 14.35
N ASP A 498 93.59 -5.56 14.66
CA ASP A 498 93.42 -7.00 14.31
C ASP A 498 92.01 -7.50 14.72
N LYS A 499 91.53 -8.61 14.14
CA LYS A 499 90.66 -9.66 14.76
C LYS A 499 89.27 -9.25 15.33
N GLU A 500 88.32 -10.14 15.65
CA GLU A 500 87.89 -11.45 15.07
C GLU A 500 86.42 -11.74 15.47
N ARG A 501 85.75 -12.66 14.74
CA ARG A 501 84.82 -13.76 15.18
C ARG A 501 84.04 -13.65 16.52
N LYS A 502 82.82 -14.19 16.71
CA LYS A 502 81.86 -14.99 15.88
C LYS A 502 80.57 -15.27 16.68
N HIS A 503 79.43 -15.44 15.99
CA HIS A 503 78.27 -16.27 16.39
C HIS A 503 77.50 -15.84 17.69
N ARG A 504 76.32 -16.37 18.07
CA ARG A 504 75.48 -17.51 17.58
C ARG A 504 73.97 -17.29 17.89
N LYS A 505 73.12 -18.17 17.32
CA LYS A 505 71.71 -18.58 17.64
C LYS A 505 71.14 -18.17 19.04
N ARG A 506 69.81 -18.05 19.27
CA ARG A 506 68.67 -18.83 18.73
C ARG A 506 67.29 -18.12 18.92
N HIS A 507 66.19 -18.80 18.53
CA HIS A 507 64.74 -18.48 18.73
C HIS A 507 64.38 -18.13 20.21
N GLN A 508 63.18 -17.62 20.59
CA GLN A 508 61.82 -18.04 20.16
C GLN A 508 60.73 -16.94 20.40
N SER A 509 59.46 -17.34 20.52
CA SER A 509 58.23 -16.55 20.30
C SER A 509 57.47 -16.09 21.56
N SER A 510 56.54 -15.12 21.36
CA SER A 510 55.16 -15.05 21.93
C SER A 510 54.81 -13.83 22.81
N MET A 511 53.52 -13.42 22.70
CA MET A 511 52.71 -12.48 23.52
C MET A 511 53.10 -10.99 23.56
N GLU A 512 52.23 -10.18 22.94
CA GLU A 512 51.27 -9.22 23.54
C GLU A 512 51.67 -8.27 24.70
N ASP A 513 51.02 -7.09 24.67
CA ASP A 513 50.91 -6.01 25.67
C ASP A 513 52.20 -5.18 25.98
N VAL A 514 52.20 -3.83 25.99
CA VAL A 514 51.35 -2.86 26.72
C VAL A 514 51.65 -2.98 28.23
N ASP A 515 52.14 -1.95 28.94
CA ASP A 515 51.62 -0.57 29.01
C ASP A 515 52.61 0.45 29.64
N SER A 516 52.27 1.76 29.59
CA SER A 516 52.46 2.81 30.63
C SER A 516 53.85 3.08 31.27
N GLU A 517 54.15 4.17 32.00
CA GLU A 517 53.56 5.52 32.19
C GLU A 517 54.67 6.41 32.84
N LYS A 518 54.56 7.76 32.76
CA LYS A 518 54.75 8.62 33.95
C LYS A 518 54.35 10.09 33.75
N GLU A 519 53.32 10.52 34.48
CA GLU A 519 53.21 11.91 34.97
C GLU A 519 53.69 11.99 36.43
N GLU A 520 53.92 13.20 36.96
CA GLU A 520 54.20 13.42 38.38
C GLU A 520 53.42 14.61 38.98
N LYS A 521 52.57 14.33 39.98
CA LYS A 521 52.47 15.18 41.18
C LYS A 521 51.82 14.47 42.38
N GLU A 522 52.28 14.85 43.58
CA GLU A 522 51.84 14.34 44.89
C GLU A 522 50.57 15.09 45.39
N GLU A 523 49.82 14.71 46.44
CA GLU A 523 49.93 13.68 47.51
C GLU A 523 48.46 13.25 47.92
N SER A 524 48.10 12.42 48.92
CA SER A 524 48.78 12.02 50.15
C SER A 524 48.38 10.68 50.79
N LYS A 525 49.26 10.22 51.69
CA LYS A 525 49.07 9.35 52.88
C LYS A 525 47.70 8.68 53.16
N LYS A 526 47.74 7.32 53.13
CA LYS A 526 47.22 6.35 54.15
C LYS A 526 45.68 6.17 54.30
N SER A 527 45.16 4.96 54.57
CA SER A 527 45.76 3.60 54.69
C SER A 527 44.72 2.46 54.82
N ARG A 528 45.08 1.23 54.36
CA ARG A 528 44.76 -0.13 54.94
C ARG A 528 43.26 -0.51 55.19
N ARG A 529 42.78 -1.76 54.99
CA ARG A 529 43.34 -3.06 54.58
C ARG A 529 42.20 -4.10 54.39
N HIS A 530 42.28 -5.00 53.39
CA HIS A 530 41.56 -6.30 53.24
C HIS A 530 39.99 -6.28 53.28
N GLY A 531 39.27 -7.28 52.75
CA GLY A 531 39.65 -8.41 51.89
C GLY A 531 38.55 -9.50 51.75
N SER A 532 38.76 -10.45 50.83
CA SER A 532 38.18 -11.82 50.73
C SER A 532 36.65 -12.06 50.71
N GLU A 533 36.17 -12.48 49.52
CA GLU A 533 35.49 -13.77 49.25
C GLU A 533 34.20 -14.28 49.96
N ARG A 534 33.31 -14.85 49.12
CA ARG A 534 32.54 -16.13 49.25
C ARG A 534 31.16 -16.23 49.94
N LYS A 535 30.18 -16.57 49.06
CA LYS A 535 29.25 -17.72 49.11
C LYS A 535 28.10 -17.81 50.17
N LYS A 536 26.88 -17.95 49.61
CA LYS A 536 25.77 -18.87 49.99
C LYS A 536 25.28 -18.91 51.45
N SER A 537 24.11 -18.30 51.71
CA SER A 537 22.85 -18.95 52.16
C SER A 537 21.76 -17.86 52.26
N ARG A 538 20.47 -18.04 51.93
CA ARG A 538 19.45 -19.11 52.02
C ARG A 538 18.56 -18.96 53.28
N LYS A 539 17.33 -18.47 53.01
CA LYS A 539 16.04 -18.69 53.71
C LYS A 539 15.59 -17.77 54.87
N HIS A 540 14.33 -17.36 54.71
CA HIS A 540 13.22 -17.22 55.68
C HIS A 540 12.75 -15.85 56.20
N ALA A 541 11.43 -15.65 56.00
CA ALA A 541 10.42 -14.97 56.83
C ALA A 541 10.54 -13.45 57.10
N ASN A 542 9.51 -12.70 56.69
CA ASN A 542 8.33 -12.54 57.55
C ASN A 542 7.06 -12.19 56.77
N SER A 543 5.91 -12.50 57.39
CA SER A 543 4.55 -12.09 57.02
C SER A 543 3.82 -11.69 58.30
N PRO A 544 2.80 -10.83 58.21
CA PRO A 544 1.43 -11.20 58.64
C PRO A 544 0.44 -10.95 57.48
N GLU A 545 -0.63 -11.71 57.28
CA GLU A 545 -1.78 -11.99 58.17
C GLU A 545 -2.63 -10.73 58.48
N SER A 546 -3.97 -10.74 58.33
CA SER A 546 -4.85 -11.77 57.74
C SER A 546 -6.19 -11.19 57.22
N ASP A 547 -6.92 -12.00 56.42
CA ASP A 547 -8.40 -12.13 56.28
C ASP A 547 -9.31 -10.88 56.00
N ASN A 548 -10.56 -11.00 55.50
CA ASN A 548 -11.36 -12.20 55.16
C ASN A 548 -12.39 -11.98 54.03
N GLU A 549 -12.94 -13.11 53.55
CA GLU A 549 -14.26 -13.38 52.96
C GLU A 549 -14.79 -12.61 51.72
N SER A 550 -15.32 -13.42 50.79
CA SER A 550 -16.26 -13.01 49.73
C SER A 550 -17.66 -13.53 50.05
N ARG A 551 -18.74 -12.84 49.62
CA ARG A 551 -19.99 -13.53 49.21
C ARG A 551 -21.02 -12.70 48.43
N HIS A 552 -21.64 -13.42 47.50
CA HIS A 552 -22.77 -13.14 46.60
C HIS A 552 -23.74 -11.96 46.87
N ARG A 553 -24.25 -11.39 45.77
CA ARG A 553 -25.71 -11.29 45.55
C ARG A 553 -26.12 -11.79 44.15
N ARG A 554 -27.23 -12.52 44.09
CA ARG A 554 -28.03 -12.77 42.88
C ARG A 554 -28.97 -11.58 42.65
N HIS A 555 -29.44 -11.40 41.41
CA HIS A 555 -30.82 -10.93 41.18
C HIS A 555 -31.58 -11.91 40.29
N LYS A 556 -32.91 -11.73 40.20
CA LYS A 556 -33.89 -12.77 39.87
C LYS A 556 -34.80 -12.34 38.71
N ARG A 557 -35.32 -13.31 37.95
CA ARG A 557 -36.36 -13.13 36.92
C ARG A 557 -37.59 -12.38 37.45
N GLU A 558 -38.22 -11.62 36.56
CA GLU A 558 -39.68 -11.68 36.38
C GLU A 558 -40.00 -11.98 34.90
N HIS A 559 -41.27 -12.22 34.59
CA HIS A 559 -41.74 -12.83 33.35
C HIS A 559 -43.17 -12.36 33.08
N TRP A 560 -43.50 -11.89 31.88
CA TRP A 560 -44.88 -11.63 31.47
C TRP A 560 -45.11 -12.14 30.04
N ASP A 561 -46.31 -12.64 29.79
CA ASP A 561 -46.75 -13.27 28.54
C ASP A 561 -47.33 -12.24 27.55
N GLY A 562 -47.32 -12.52 26.24
CA GLY A 562 -47.69 -11.52 25.21
C GLY A 562 -47.55 -11.99 23.76
N SER A 563 -48.44 -12.87 23.31
CA SER A 563 -48.44 -13.40 21.93
C SER A 563 -48.89 -12.40 20.85
N ARG A 564 -48.14 -12.28 19.74
CA ARG A 564 -48.62 -12.61 18.36
C ARG A 564 -47.56 -12.46 17.24
N LYS A 565 -47.91 -12.98 16.06
CA LYS A 565 -47.10 -13.18 14.84
C LYS A 565 -46.90 -11.91 13.98
N ILE A 566 -46.11 -12.10 12.90
CA ILE A 566 -45.84 -11.23 11.73
C ILE A 566 -44.64 -10.28 11.98
N GLY A 567 -43.56 -10.28 11.19
CA GLY A 567 -43.16 -11.16 10.08
C GLY A 567 -42.66 -10.38 8.86
N GLY A 568 -41.35 -10.38 8.61
CA GLY A 568 -40.74 -9.73 7.44
C GLY A 568 -39.21 -9.83 7.43
N LEU A 569 -38.69 -10.52 6.40
CA LEU A 569 -37.31 -10.62 5.91
C LEU A 569 -37.38 -11.69 4.79
N GLU A 570 -36.79 -11.62 3.58
CA GLU A 570 -36.16 -10.58 2.73
C GLU A 570 -36.58 -10.99 1.28
N GLU A 571 -36.72 -10.12 0.27
CA GLU A 571 -35.67 -9.69 -0.68
C GLU A 571 -34.60 -10.77 -1.03
N LEU A 572 -34.14 -10.96 -2.26
CA LEU A 572 -34.52 -10.54 -3.62
C LEU A 572 -33.76 -11.48 -4.58
N GLU A 573 -34.37 -11.99 -5.65
CA GLU A 573 -33.59 -12.45 -6.82
C GLU A 573 -34.44 -12.43 -8.11
N ASP A 574 -33.96 -11.70 -9.11
CA ASP A 574 -34.41 -11.77 -10.51
C ASP A 574 -33.91 -13.08 -11.15
N GLY A 575 -34.46 -13.65 -12.23
CA GLY A 575 -35.33 -13.08 -13.25
C GLY A 575 -34.66 -13.18 -14.61
N GLU A 576 -34.59 -14.39 -15.19
CA GLU A 576 -34.06 -14.63 -16.54
C GLU A 576 -35.04 -15.46 -17.40
N LEU A 577 -34.87 -15.39 -18.72
CA LEU A 577 -35.82 -15.82 -19.76
C LEU A 577 -35.49 -17.21 -20.30
N GLY A 578 -36.47 -17.91 -20.89
CA GLY A 578 -36.23 -19.16 -21.61
C GLY A 578 -37.48 -19.71 -22.29
N ASP A 579 -37.47 -19.67 -23.62
CA ASP A 579 -38.56 -20.08 -24.53
C ASP A 579 -39.13 -21.50 -24.30
N ASP A 580 -40.45 -21.63 -24.42
CA ASP A 580 -41.13 -22.91 -24.66
C ASP A 580 -41.83 -22.82 -26.02
N ALA A 581 -41.37 -23.62 -26.99
CA ALA A 581 -41.87 -23.60 -28.37
C ALA A 581 -41.82 -24.99 -29.03
N GLU A 582 -42.86 -25.80 -28.82
CA GLU A 582 -43.15 -26.98 -29.65
C GLU A 582 -44.59 -26.93 -30.19
N ASN A 583 -44.71 -26.59 -31.48
CA ASN A 583 -45.77 -27.05 -32.39
C ASN A 583 -45.37 -26.78 -33.86
#